data_AF-A0A7S2S4D4-F1
#
_entry.id   AF-A0A7S2S4D4-F1
#
_cell.length_a   1.000
_cell.length_b   1.000
_cell.length_c   1.000
_cell.angle_alpha   90.00
_cell.angle_beta   90.00
_cell.angle_gamma   90.00
#
_symmetry.space_group_name_H-M   'P 1'
#
loop_
_entity.id
_entity.type
_entity.pdbx_description
1 polymer ?
#
loop_
_entity_poly.entity_id
_entity_poly.type
_entity_poly.pdbx_seq_one_letter_code
_entity_poly.pdbx_strand_id
1 'polypeptide(L)'
;GDCIDTGDTALWTTRAVLQSLPPLAQHYAVRLLCTEDPVPEDTLLSWLKPGSREAHDAAMERLLSLRILLSPSEDDGSGRLPGTQSSATLVNGTTLSIRRRKRPRPQGSSVVLNPHFRRTLSASLYTPHEVPWRHRKKLKADPAPPQAEEIDEHMHSRWDQVLKFLVGAPKVEMSEKVESFLLRTNLMVPVAPGDINEVDSEDEEGGERIRISPRGYEFLLQDIHVQMWRFAQEYISGAGASVDATPGGLRHFSAETVLKFLFQLSYCRVGEDYPVDALSHEEQLLLDDFVEFGFIYRRYCSL
;
A
#
# COMPACT_ATOMS: atom_id res chain seq x y z
N GLY A 1 10.41 -25.17 15.35
CA GLY A 1 9.77 -25.59 14.10
C GLY A 1 8.64 -24.64 13.87
N ASP A 2 8.77 -23.79 12.85
CA ASP A 2 7.68 -22.99 12.28
C ASP A 2 8.19 -22.51 10.91
N CYS A 3 8.18 -23.45 9.96
CA CYS A 3 8.33 -23.16 8.55
C CYS A 3 6.92 -22.85 8.04
N ILE A 4 6.44 -21.63 8.25
CA ILE A 4 5.16 -21.18 7.69
C ILE A 4 5.41 -20.70 6.25
N ASP A 5 4.89 -21.47 5.30
CA ASP A 5 4.05 -21.00 4.18
C ASP A 5 4.54 -19.81 3.32
N THR A 6 5.84 -19.69 3.03
CA THR A 6 6.27 -18.78 1.95
C THR A 6 5.68 -19.19 0.60
N GLY A 7 5.43 -20.49 0.41
CA GLY A 7 4.72 -21.05 -0.74
C GLY A 7 3.27 -20.57 -0.83
N ASP A 8 2.46 -20.85 0.20
CA ASP A 8 1.02 -20.60 0.17
C ASP A 8 0.70 -19.10 0.14
N THR A 9 1.50 -18.26 0.82
CA THR A 9 1.40 -16.79 0.75
C THR A 9 1.56 -16.29 -0.69
N ALA A 10 2.50 -16.85 -1.43
CA ALA A 10 2.75 -16.46 -2.81
C ALA A 10 1.58 -16.80 -3.75
N LEU A 11 0.77 -17.81 -3.43
CA LEU A 11 -0.32 -18.27 -4.28
C LEU A 11 -1.49 -17.28 -4.27
N TRP A 12 -2.03 -16.94 -3.10
CA TRP A 12 -3.14 -15.99 -3.04
C TRP A 12 -2.69 -14.55 -3.31
N THR A 13 -1.46 -14.13 -2.95
CA THR A 13 -0.96 -12.79 -3.34
C THR A 13 -0.84 -12.63 -4.85
N THR A 14 -0.35 -13.64 -5.56
CA THR A 14 -0.27 -13.61 -7.04
C THR A 14 -1.66 -13.46 -7.66
N ARG A 15 -2.67 -14.14 -7.10
CA ARG A 15 -4.05 -14.02 -7.55
C ARG A 15 -4.64 -12.64 -7.30
N ALA A 16 -4.40 -12.05 -6.12
CA ALA A 16 -4.81 -10.68 -5.81
C ALA A 16 -4.18 -9.68 -6.79
N VAL A 17 -2.89 -9.82 -7.07
CA VAL A 17 -2.19 -9.01 -8.08
C VAL A 17 -2.85 -9.17 -9.45
N LEU A 18 -3.11 -10.40 -9.91
CA LEU A 18 -3.80 -10.64 -11.19
C LEU A 18 -5.17 -9.95 -11.23
N GLN A 19 -5.97 -10.05 -10.17
CA GLN A 19 -7.30 -9.44 -10.08
C GLN A 19 -7.24 -7.90 -10.11
N SER A 20 -6.16 -7.30 -9.62
CA SER A 20 -5.94 -5.84 -9.66
C SER A 20 -5.51 -5.30 -11.03
N LEU A 21 -5.11 -6.17 -11.97
CA LEU A 21 -4.66 -5.75 -13.30
C LEU A 21 -5.84 -5.32 -14.19
N PRO A 22 -5.63 -4.39 -15.14
CA PRO A 22 -6.60 -4.09 -16.19
C PRO A 22 -6.99 -5.36 -16.98
N PRO A 23 -8.22 -5.44 -17.53
CA PRO A 23 -8.69 -6.64 -18.23
C PRO A 23 -7.75 -7.12 -19.35
N LEU A 24 -7.14 -6.19 -20.08
CA LEU A 24 -6.19 -6.55 -21.13
C LEU A 24 -4.87 -7.12 -20.57
N ALA A 25 -4.40 -6.60 -19.44
CA ALA A 25 -3.21 -7.12 -18.78
C ALA A 25 -3.45 -8.53 -18.20
N GLN A 26 -4.64 -8.79 -17.65
CA GLN A 26 -5.06 -10.13 -17.22
C GLN A 26 -5.04 -11.12 -18.39
N HIS A 27 -5.61 -10.72 -19.52
CA HIS A 27 -5.63 -11.53 -20.75
C HIS A 27 -4.22 -11.89 -21.22
N TYR A 28 -3.29 -10.93 -21.21
CA TYR A 28 -1.89 -11.21 -21.53
C TYR A 28 -1.23 -12.16 -20.53
N ALA A 29 -1.39 -11.93 -19.23
CA ALA A 29 -0.81 -12.78 -18.19
C ALA A 29 -1.29 -14.24 -18.31
N VAL A 30 -2.59 -14.46 -18.54
CA VAL A 30 -3.17 -15.80 -18.69
C VAL A 30 -2.75 -16.47 -19.99
N ARG A 31 -2.68 -15.75 -21.12
CA ARG A 31 -2.20 -16.35 -22.38
C ARG A 31 -0.72 -16.70 -22.33
N LEU A 32 0.10 -15.84 -21.74
CA LEU A 32 1.55 -16.05 -21.60
C LEU A 32 1.91 -17.09 -20.53
N LEU A 33 0.94 -17.52 -19.71
CA LEU A 33 1.07 -18.68 -18.84
C LEU A 33 1.20 -19.98 -19.64
N CYS A 34 0.57 -20.05 -20.82
CA CYS A 34 0.55 -21.22 -21.68
C CYS A 34 1.72 -21.27 -22.68
N THR A 35 2.50 -20.19 -22.82
CA THR A 35 3.62 -20.10 -23.78
C THR A 35 4.93 -20.09 -23.01
N GLU A 36 5.85 -21.01 -23.28
CA GLU A 36 7.12 -21.05 -22.54
C GLU A 36 8.13 -20.01 -23.05
N ASP A 37 8.17 -19.82 -24.37
CA ASP A 37 9.14 -18.97 -25.06
C ASP A 37 8.83 -17.47 -24.98
N PRO A 38 9.84 -16.59 -25.17
CA PRO A 38 9.63 -15.16 -25.33
C PRO A 38 8.70 -14.85 -26.51
N VAL A 39 7.68 -14.02 -26.27
CA VAL A 39 6.67 -13.67 -27.27
C VAL A 39 6.97 -12.27 -27.84
N PRO A 40 7.11 -12.13 -29.18
CA PRO A 40 7.25 -10.82 -29.82
C PRO A 40 6.04 -9.92 -29.57
N GLU A 41 6.27 -8.62 -29.38
CA GLU A 41 5.22 -7.62 -29.19
C GLU A 41 4.23 -7.59 -30.36
N ASP A 42 4.69 -7.82 -31.59
CA ASP A 42 3.83 -7.92 -32.79
C ASP A 42 2.80 -9.05 -32.66
N THR A 43 3.17 -10.15 -31.99
CA THR A 43 2.24 -11.26 -31.72
C THR A 43 1.19 -10.84 -30.69
N LEU A 44 1.57 -10.08 -29.66
CA LEU A 44 0.61 -9.55 -28.68
C LEU A 44 -0.37 -8.55 -29.30
N LEU A 45 0.10 -7.74 -30.25
CA LEU A 45 -0.72 -6.80 -31.00
C LEU A 45 -1.71 -7.53 -31.93
N SER A 46 -1.31 -8.68 -32.49
CA SER A 46 -2.22 -9.53 -33.30
C SER A 46 -3.42 -10.05 -32.51
N TRP A 47 -3.34 -10.08 -31.18
CA TRP A 47 -4.45 -10.50 -30.31
C TRP A 47 -5.50 -9.42 -30.08
N LEU A 48 -5.25 -8.20 -30.56
CA LEU A 48 -6.10 -7.04 -30.35
C LEU A 48 -6.91 -6.69 -31.60
N LYS A 49 -8.04 -6.04 -31.36
CA LYS A 49 -8.79 -5.38 -32.42
C LYS A 49 -8.04 -4.11 -32.89
N PRO A 50 -8.16 -3.73 -34.16
CA PRO A 50 -7.62 -2.46 -34.64
C PRO A 50 -8.21 -1.30 -33.83
N GLY A 51 -7.36 -0.35 -33.40
CA GLY A 51 -7.73 0.79 -32.56
C GLY A 51 -7.46 0.62 -31.06
N SER A 52 -7.09 -0.57 -30.56
CA SER A 52 -6.80 -0.80 -29.13
C SER A 52 -5.34 -0.54 -28.72
N ARG A 53 -4.61 0.31 -29.46
CA ARG A 53 -3.17 0.52 -29.22
C ARG A 53 -2.86 1.24 -27.91
N GLU A 54 -3.68 2.20 -27.51
CA GLU A 54 -3.49 2.90 -26.24
C GLU A 54 -3.70 1.97 -25.04
N ALA A 55 -4.73 1.13 -25.09
CA ALA A 55 -4.99 0.12 -24.07
C ALA A 55 -3.84 -0.89 -23.98
N HIS A 56 -3.26 -1.29 -25.11
CA HIS A 56 -2.06 -2.11 -25.16
C HIS A 56 -0.88 -1.45 -24.43
N ASP A 57 -0.56 -0.21 -24.79
CA ASP A 57 0.57 0.51 -24.21
C ASP A 57 0.40 0.65 -22.69
N ALA A 58 -0.81 0.96 -22.21
CA ALA A 58 -1.12 1.04 -20.78
C ALA A 58 -1.01 -0.32 -20.06
N ALA A 59 -1.52 -1.39 -20.67
CA ALA A 59 -1.41 -2.75 -20.11
C ALA A 59 0.05 -3.21 -20.03
N MET A 60 0.82 -2.96 -21.09
CA MET A 60 2.24 -3.32 -21.15
C MET A 60 3.09 -2.49 -20.19
N GLU A 61 2.79 -1.20 -20.03
CA GLU A 61 3.44 -0.34 -19.03
C GLU A 61 3.19 -0.88 -17.62
N ARG A 62 1.93 -1.24 -17.31
CA ARG A 62 1.58 -1.80 -16.01
C ARG A 62 2.27 -3.13 -15.73
N LEU A 63 2.22 -4.07 -16.68
CA LEU A 63 2.82 -5.40 -16.54
C LEU A 63 4.35 -5.35 -16.37
N LEU A 64 5.04 -4.45 -17.07
CA LEU A 64 6.48 -4.25 -16.88
C LEU A 64 6.79 -3.53 -15.55
N SER A 65 6.00 -2.51 -15.17
CA SER A 65 6.22 -1.77 -13.92
C SER A 65 6.13 -2.67 -12.68
N LEU A 66 5.27 -3.69 -12.73
CA LEU A 66 5.09 -4.68 -11.69
C LEU A 66 6.05 -5.88 -11.81
N ARG A 67 6.98 -5.88 -12.79
CA ARG A 67 7.89 -7.00 -13.11
C ARG A 67 7.17 -8.34 -13.34
N ILE A 68 5.93 -8.29 -13.83
CA ILE A 68 5.15 -9.47 -14.23
C ILE A 68 5.64 -9.96 -15.59
N LEU A 69 5.86 -9.01 -16.51
CA LEU A 69 6.57 -9.27 -17.76
C LEU A 69 8.02 -8.79 -17.65
N LEU A 70 8.92 -9.53 -18.28
CA LEU A 70 10.34 -9.22 -18.39
C LEU A 70 10.70 -9.06 -19.87
N SER A 71 11.56 -8.09 -20.17
CA SER A 71 12.18 -7.97 -21.48
C SER A 71 13.49 -8.76 -21.45
N PRO A 72 13.68 -9.79 -22.30
CA PRO A 72 14.87 -10.64 -22.28
C PRO A 72 16.15 -9.91 -22.71
N SER A 73 16.07 -8.62 -23.08
CA SER A 73 17.20 -7.77 -23.50
C SER A 73 17.83 -6.95 -22.37
N GLU A 74 17.49 -7.19 -21.09
CA GLU A 74 18.15 -6.54 -19.93
C GLU A 74 19.13 -7.46 -19.20
N ASP A 75 19.53 -8.57 -19.82
CA ASP A 75 20.69 -9.36 -19.38
C ASP A 75 21.88 -8.99 -20.28
N ASP A 76 22.58 -7.91 -19.93
CA ASP A 76 23.93 -7.69 -20.40
C ASP A 76 24.81 -7.37 -19.20
N GLY A 77 25.73 -8.28 -18.92
CA GLY A 77 26.63 -8.24 -17.80
C GLY A 77 27.41 -6.93 -17.75
N SER A 78 27.09 -6.07 -16.79
CA SER A 78 27.99 -5.03 -16.33
C SER A 78 27.66 -4.73 -14.89
N GLY A 79 28.49 -5.28 -13.98
CA GLY A 79 28.66 -4.68 -12.67
C GLY A 79 29.09 -3.22 -12.87
N ARG A 80 28.13 -2.30 -12.73
CA ARG A 80 28.42 -0.87 -12.64
C ARG A 80 27.81 -0.36 -11.35
N LEU A 81 28.71 -0.06 -10.41
CA LEU A 81 28.45 0.66 -9.17
C LEU A 81 27.55 1.88 -9.44
N PRO A 82 26.68 2.29 -8.50
CA PRO A 82 25.91 3.52 -8.61
C PRO A 82 26.85 4.72 -8.42
N GLY A 83 27.59 5.06 -9.47
CA GLY A 83 28.43 6.24 -9.53
C GLY A 83 27.61 7.45 -9.98
N THR A 84 27.47 8.42 -9.06
CA THR A 84 27.31 9.85 -9.31
C THR A 84 26.14 10.30 -10.19
N GLN A 85 25.11 10.83 -9.52
CA GLN A 85 24.16 11.75 -10.12
C GLN A 85 24.94 12.92 -10.74
N SER A 86 24.98 12.98 -12.07
CA SER A 86 25.50 14.15 -12.77
C SER A 86 24.40 15.21 -12.78
N SER A 87 24.33 15.99 -11.70
CA SER A 87 23.60 17.27 -11.67
C SER A 87 24.33 18.24 -12.60
N ALA A 88 23.77 18.48 -13.78
CA ALA A 88 24.14 19.64 -14.57
C ALA A 88 23.37 20.85 -14.02
N THR A 89 24.03 21.65 -13.18
CA THR A 89 23.52 22.95 -12.75
C THR A 89 23.61 23.91 -13.93
N LEU A 90 22.47 24.25 -14.53
CA LEU A 90 22.38 25.44 -15.36
C LEU A 90 22.24 26.64 -14.43
N VAL A 91 23.13 27.61 -14.59
CA VAL A 91 23.05 28.94 -13.97
C VAL A 91 21.83 29.62 -14.58
N ASN A 92 20.68 29.47 -13.94
CA ASN A 92 19.46 30.31 -14.01
C ASN A 92 18.24 29.51 -13.51
N GLY A 93 18.21 29.21 -12.21
CA GLY A 93 17.00 29.14 -11.35
C GLY A 93 15.71 28.45 -11.83
N THR A 94 15.72 27.58 -12.84
CA THR A 94 14.52 26.91 -13.35
C THR A 94 14.73 25.41 -13.33
N THR A 95 14.17 24.76 -12.30
CA THR A 95 14.14 23.29 -12.21
C THR A 95 13.13 22.76 -13.22
N LEU A 96 13.58 22.42 -14.43
CA LEU A 96 12.79 21.62 -15.35
C LEU A 96 12.76 20.19 -14.80
N SER A 97 11.61 19.78 -14.28
CA SER A 97 11.33 18.35 -14.09
C SER A 97 11.44 17.68 -15.45
N ILE A 98 12.50 16.89 -15.63
CA ILE A 98 12.63 16.04 -16.80
C ILE A 98 11.53 14.98 -16.68
N ARG A 99 10.35 15.27 -17.23
CA ARG A 99 9.38 14.22 -17.59
C ARG A 99 10.19 13.21 -18.38
N ARG A 100 10.40 12.01 -17.82
CA ARG A 100 11.00 10.88 -18.54
C ARG A 100 10.23 10.74 -19.84
N ARG A 101 10.83 11.17 -20.95
CA ARG A 101 10.23 10.99 -22.27
C ARG A 101 10.02 9.49 -22.45
N LYS A 102 8.75 9.09 -22.66
CA LYS A 102 8.34 7.73 -23.01
C LYS A 102 9.14 7.33 -24.24
N ARG A 103 10.23 6.58 -24.08
CA ARG A 103 10.99 6.08 -25.22
C ARG A 103 10.06 5.09 -25.92
N PRO A 104 9.68 5.32 -27.20
CA PRO A 104 8.95 4.30 -27.95
C PRO A 104 9.80 3.03 -27.94
N ARG A 105 9.18 1.90 -27.58
CA ARG A 105 9.90 0.63 -27.52
C ARG A 105 10.41 0.29 -28.92
N PRO A 106 11.62 -0.27 -29.04
CA PRO A 106 12.13 -0.71 -30.32
C PRO A 106 11.19 -1.76 -30.92
N GLN A 107 10.89 -1.62 -32.22
CA GLN A 107 10.13 -2.62 -32.96
C GLN A 107 10.89 -3.97 -32.89
N GLY A 108 10.19 -5.04 -32.53
CA GLY A 108 10.79 -6.37 -32.30
C GLY A 108 11.13 -6.69 -30.84
N SER A 109 10.66 -5.91 -29.86
CA SER A 109 10.81 -6.28 -28.45
C SER A 109 10.03 -7.58 -28.16
N SER A 110 10.68 -8.57 -27.56
CA SER A 110 10.02 -9.76 -27.04
C SER A 110 9.79 -9.60 -25.54
N VAL A 111 8.76 -10.28 -25.03
CA VAL A 111 8.46 -10.30 -23.61
C VAL A 111 8.26 -11.72 -23.14
N VAL A 112 8.69 -11.98 -21.90
CA VAL A 112 8.51 -13.27 -21.24
C VAL A 112 7.81 -13.04 -19.90
N LEU A 113 6.95 -13.98 -19.52
CA LEU A 113 6.34 -13.95 -18.19
C LEU A 113 7.40 -14.27 -17.15
N ASN A 114 7.43 -13.50 -16.05
CA ASN A 114 8.36 -13.74 -14.96
C ASN A 114 8.23 -15.20 -14.46
N PRO A 115 9.32 -16.01 -14.44
CA PRO A 115 9.25 -17.42 -14.08
C PRO A 115 8.71 -17.69 -12.68
N HIS A 116 8.92 -16.77 -11.73
CA HIS A 116 8.34 -16.87 -10.39
C HIS A 116 6.82 -16.68 -10.45
N PHE A 117 6.37 -15.58 -11.06
CA PHE A 117 4.95 -15.27 -11.24
C PHE A 117 4.23 -16.36 -12.03
N ARG A 118 4.87 -16.94 -13.05
CA ARG A 118 4.34 -18.07 -13.82
C ARG A 118 4.07 -19.28 -12.93
N ARG A 119 5.06 -19.67 -12.11
CA ARG A 119 4.96 -20.84 -11.22
C ARG A 119 3.86 -20.64 -10.17
N THR A 120 3.85 -19.49 -9.51
CA THR A 120 2.87 -19.19 -8.45
C THR A 120 1.46 -19.01 -9.02
N LEU A 121 1.30 -18.35 -10.17
CA LEU A 121 0.01 -18.20 -10.81
C LEU A 121 -0.54 -19.55 -11.27
N SER A 122 0.30 -20.39 -11.89
CA SER A 122 -0.08 -21.73 -12.32
C SER A 122 -0.60 -22.54 -11.13
N ALA A 123 0.19 -22.63 -10.04
CA ALA A 123 -0.21 -23.33 -8.83
C ALA A 123 -1.52 -22.79 -8.24
N SER A 124 -1.68 -21.46 -8.16
CA SER A 124 -2.90 -20.82 -7.63
C SER A 124 -4.17 -21.15 -8.45
N LEU A 125 -4.05 -21.34 -9.76
CA LEU A 125 -5.19 -21.73 -10.60
C LEU A 125 -5.63 -23.18 -10.36
N TYR A 126 -4.71 -24.07 -9.97
CA TYR A 126 -5.03 -25.45 -9.57
C TYR A 126 -5.54 -25.54 -8.13
N THR A 127 -5.25 -24.56 -7.27
CA THR A 127 -5.74 -24.47 -5.89
C THR A 127 -6.67 -23.27 -5.69
N PRO A 128 -7.86 -23.23 -6.34
CA PRO A 128 -8.77 -22.08 -6.26
C PRO A 128 -9.31 -21.85 -4.85
N HIS A 129 -9.17 -22.83 -3.96
CA HIS A 129 -9.64 -22.78 -2.59
C HIS A 129 -8.66 -22.15 -1.60
N GLU A 130 -7.46 -21.83 -2.03
CA GLU A 130 -6.43 -21.25 -1.18
C GLU A 130 -6.65 -19.75 -1.04
N VAL A 131 -7.00 -19.33 0.17
CA VAL A 131 -7.21 -17.92 0.55
C VAL A 131 -6.62 -17.73 1.94
N PRO A 132 -6.15 -16.51 2.28
CA PRO A 132 -5.36 -16.29 3.49
C PRO A 132 -6.10 -16.63 4.79
N TRP A 133 -7.44 -16.63 4.77
CA TRP A 133 -8.28 -16.81 5.96
C TRP A 133 -8.83 -18.24 6.18
N ARG A 134 -8.58 -19.19 5.27
CA ARG A 134 -9.29 -20.49 5.29
C ARG A 134 -8.72 -21.52 6.27
N HIS A 135 -7.47 -21.39 6.63
CA HIS A 135 -6.83 -22.31 7.57
C HIS A 135 -6.87 -21.71 8.97
N ARG A 136 -7.88 -22.14 9.74
CA ARG A 136 -7.84 -22.42 11.19
C ARG A 136 -9.02 -21.80 11.95
N LYS A 137 -9.78 -22.70 12.57
CA LYS A 137 -10.89 -22.52 13.53
C LYS A 137 -12.09 -21.70 13.01
N LYS A 138 -13.23 -22.37 12.85
CA LYS A 138 -14.52 -21.68 12.79
C LYS A 138 -14.64 -20.83 14.06
N LEU A 139 -14.83 -19.52 13.88
CA LEU A 139 -15.09 -18.62 14.98
C LEU A 139 -16.41 -19.00 15.65
N LYS A 140 -16.49 -18.75 16.96
CA LYS A 140 -17.75 -18.90 17.69
C LYS A 140 -18.72 -17.84 17.16
N ALA A 141 -19.96 -18.23 16.88
CA ALA A 141 -20.98 -17.28 16.45
C ALA A 141 -21.15 -16.18 17.50
N ASP A 142 -21.10 -14.94 17.05
CA ASP A 142 -21.37 -13.78 17.88
C ASP A 142 -22.86 -13.79 18.28
N PRO A 143 -23.21 -13.68 19.58
CA PRO A 143 -24.60 -13.58 20.01
C PRO A 143 -25.31 -12.31 19.50
N ALA A 144 -24.57 -11.25 19.16
CA ALA A 144 -25.12 -9.98 18.69
C ALA A 144 -24.22 -9.39 17.59
N PRO A 145 -24.15 -9.99 16.39
CA PRO A 145 -23.25 -9.54 15.33
C PRO A 145 -23.58 -8.09 14.95
N PRO A 146 -22.57 -7.21 14.87
CA PRO A 146 -22.80 -5.82 14.50
C PRO A 146 -23.32 -5.74 13.06
N GLN A 147 -24.27 -4.83 12.82
CA GLN A 147 -24.76 -4.58 11.46
C GLN A 147 -23.72 -3.81 10.64
N ALA A 148 -23.80 -3.90 9.31
CA ALA A 148 -22.88 -3.19 8.43
C ALA A 148 -22.92 -1.67 8.68
N GLU A 149 -24.12 -1.12 8.90
CA GLU A 149 -24.29 0.31 9.20
C GLU A 149 -23.61 0.71 10.51
N GLU A 150 -23.68 -0.13 11.55
CA GLU A 150 -23.02 0.13 12.84
C GLU A 150 -21.49 0.11 12.72
N ILE A 151 -20.96 -0.79 11.88
CA ILE A 151 -19.54 -0.87 11.56
C ILE A 151 -19.09 0.41 10.85
N ASP A 152 -19.82 0.83 9.82
CA ASP A 152 -19.50 2.02 9.04
C ASP A 152 -19.54 3.29 9.90
N GLU A 153 -20.58 3.46 10.73
CA GLU A 153 -20.69 4.59 11.66
C GLU A 153 -19.53 4.62 12.66
N HIS A 154 -19.15 3.47 13.21
CA HIS A 154 -18.01 3.37 14.12
C HIS A 154 -16.71 3.80 13.44
N MET A 155 -16.44 3.25 12.25
CA MET A 155 -15.22 3.53 11.49
C MET A 155 -15.14 5.01 11.08
N HIS A 156 -16.26 5.58 10.60
CA HIS A 156 -16.35 7.01 10.29
C HIS A 156 -16.14 7.90 11.51
N SER A 157 -16.74 7.55 12.66
CA SER A 157 -16.56 8.31 13.90
C SER A 157 -15.10 8.31 14.38
N ARG A 158 -14.41 7.17 14.25
CA ARG A 158 -12.98 7.06 14.58
C ARG A 158 -12.12 7.93 13.68
N TRP A 159 -12.35 7.86 12.37
CA TRP A 159 -11.62 8.70 11.42
C TRP A 159 -11.87 10.19 11.66
N ASP A 160 -13.12 10.58 11.93
CA ASP A 160 -13.50 11.96 12.24
C ASP A 160 -12.79 12.48 13.51
N GLN A 161 -12.57 11.63 14.52
CA GLN A 161 -11.76 12.00 15.70
C GLN A 161 -10.30 12.29 15.32
N VAL A 162 -9.71 11.49 14.43
CA VAL A 162 -8.35 11.75 13.90
C VAL A 162 -8.30 13.09 13.16
N LEU A 163 -9.31 13.40 12.35
CA LEU A 163 -9.38 14.67 11.62
C LEU A 163 -9.61 15.87 12.55
N LYS A 164 -10.46 15.73 13.57
CA LYS A 164 -10.68 16.77 14.59
C LYS A 164 -9.41 17.05 15.38
N PHE A 165 -8.68 16.00 15.75
CA PHE A 165 -7.36 16.14 16.35
C PHE A 165 -6.41 16.88 15.41
N LEU A 166 -6.37 16.51 14.11
CA LEU A 166 -5.55 17.17 13.08
C LEU A 166 -5.77 18.69 13.02
N VAL A 167 -7.01 19.18 13.21
CA VAL A 167 -7.33 20.62 13.18
C VAL A 167 -7.08 21.32 14.54
N GLY A 168 -6.75 20.57 15.59
CA GLY A 168 -6.56 21.11 16.94
C GLY A 168 -7.89 21.40 17.65
N ALA A 169 -8.93 20.60 17.40
CA ALA A 169 -10.20 20.75 18.09
C ALA A 169 -10.03 20.52 19.60
N PRO A 170 -10.59 21.38 20.47
CA PRO A 170 -10.44 21.25 21.91
C PRO A 170 -11.11 19.95 22.41
N LYS A 171 -10.50 19.31 23.42
CA LYS A 171 -11.01 18.09 24.11
C LYS A 171 -10.97 16.78 23.31
N VAL A 172 -10.15 16.70 22.26
CA VAL A 172 -9.92 15.44 21.54
C VAL A 172 -8.54 14.90 21.96
N GLU A 173 -8.52 13.95 22.88
CA GLU A 173 -7.30 13.20 23.23
C GLU A 173 -7.23 11.95 22.34
N MET A 174 -6.11 11.75 21.66
CA MET A 174 -5.86 10.60 20.78
C MET A 174 -4.75 9.72 21.32
N SER A 175 -4.66 8.50 20.78
CA SER A 175 -3.55 7.59 21.04
C SER A 175 -2.22 8.20 20.60
N GLU A 176 -1.16 7.99 21.39
CA GLU A 176 0.22 8.39 21.08
C GLU A 176 0.66 7.93 19.68
N LYS A 177 0.12 6.80 19.19
CA LYS A 177 0.41 6.30 17.85
C LYS A 177 -0.15 7.20 16.74
N VAL A 178 -1.36 7.72 16.91
CA VAL A 178 -1.99 8.62 15.93
C VAL A 178 -1.20 9.91 15.86
N GLU A 179 -0.85 10.48 17.01
CA GLU A 179 -0.05 11.70 17.11
C GLU A 179 1.33 11.52 16.45
N SER A 180 2.04 10.45 16.84
CA SER A 180 3.33 10.07 16.27
C SER A 180 3.26 9.93 14.74
N PHE A 181 2.18 9.35 14.23
CA PHE A 181 1.96 9.20 12.79
C PHE A 181 1.77 10.55 12.10
N LEU A 182 0.93 11.43 12.66
CA LEU A 182 0.65 12.75 12.10
C LEU A 182 1.88 13.65 12.08
N LEU A 183 2.74 13.55 13.09
CA LEU A 183 4.04 14.24 13.14
C LEU A 183 5.01 13.67 12.10
N ARG A 184 5.14 12.35 12.03
CA ARG A 184 6.03 11.67 11.06
C ARG A 184 5.67 12.01 9.60
N THR A 185 4.37 12.03 9.30
CA THR A 185 3.88 12.38 7.96
C THR A 185 3.92 13.88 7.65
N ASN A 186 4.39 14.69 8.60
CA ASN A 186 4.37 16.15 8.55
C ASN A 186 2.96 16.70 8.29
N LEU A 187 1.91 16.02 8.75
CA LEU A 187 0.54 16.56 8.75
C LEU A 187 0.36 17.51 9.93
N MET A 188 1.07 17.25 11.02
CA MET A 188 1.23 18.14 12.16
C MET A 188 2.70 18.50 12.37
N VAL A 189 2.93 19.61 13.05
CA VAL A 189 4.25 20.06 13.48
C VAL A 189 4.19 20.56 14.93
N PRO A 190 5.21 20.28 15.75
CA PRO A 190 5.31 20.87 17.08
C PRO A 190 5.52 22.38 16.93
N VAL A 191 4.89 23.16 17.80
CA VAL A 191 5.07 24.60 17.89
C VAL A 191 6.29 24.86 18.76
N ALA A 192 7.27 25.56 18.20
CA ALA A 192 8.43 25.98 18.97
C ALA A 192 8.02 27.06 19.98
N PRO A 193 8.53 27.03 21.21
CA PRO A 193 8.24 28.07 22.20
C PRO A 193 8.68 29.44 21.66
N GLY A 194 7.74 30.39 21.56
CA GLY A 194 7.98 31.76 21.09
C GLY A 194 7.60 32.07 19.64
N ASP A 195 6.75 31.27 18.99
CA ASP A 195 6.21 31.59 17.65
C ASP A 195 5.32 32.86 17.72
N ILE A 196 5.70 33.88 16.97
CA ILE A 196 5.15 35.25 16.95
C ILE A 196 3.68 35.35 16.49
N ASN A 197 3.09 34.25 16.02
CA ASN A 197 1.72 34.20 15.54
C ASN A 197 0.72 33.71 16.60
N GLU A 198 1.16 33.45 17.83
CA GLU A 198 0.24 33.05 18.91
C GLU A 198 -0.39 34.27 19.59
N VAL A 199 -1.71 34.23 19.71
CA VAL A 199 -2.49 35.05 20.63
C VAL A 199 -2.38 34.37 21.99
N ASP A 200 -1.87 35.08 22.99
CA ASP A 200 -1.78 34.65 24.39
C ASP A 200 -3.10 34.01 24.82
N SER A 201 -3.15 32.68 24.82
CA SER A 201 -4.22 31.91 25.45
C SER A 201 -3.71 31.57 26.83
N GLU A 202 -4.33 32.16 27.85
CA GLU A 202 -3.92 32.15 29.27
C GLU A 202 -3.94 30.76 29.94
N ASP A 203 -4.20 29.70 29.17
CA ASP A 203 -4.35 28.33 29.64
C ASP A 203 -3.11 27.48 29.26
N GLU A 204 -1.97 27.64 29.94
CA GLU A 204 -0.78 26.80 29.66
C GLU A 204 -0.07 26.27 30.91
N GLU A 205 -0.46 25.07 31.33
CA GLU A 205 0.47 24.10 31.91
C GLU A 205 1.24 23.40 30.77
N GLY A 206 2.41 23.95 30.41
CA GLY A 206 3.62 23.22 29.99
C GLY A 206 3.57 22.03 29.01
N GLY A 207 2.59 21.94 28.09
CA GLY A 207 2.55 20.90 27.06
C GLY A 207 3.20 21.32 25.74
N GLU A 208 3.79 20.38 25.01
CA GLU A 208 4.22 20.61 23.62
C GLU A 208 2.97 20.90 22.76
N ARG A 209 2.76 22.16 22.38
CA ARG A 209 1.68 22.55 21.47
C ARG A 209 1.93 21.95 20.09
N ILE A 210 0.95 21.25 19.53
CA ILE A 210 1.02 20.69 18.17
C ILE A 210 0.04 21.43 17.28
N ARG A 211 0.49 21.84 16.09
CA ARG A 211 -0.35 22.52 15.10
C ARG A 211 -0.37 21.80 13.76
N ILE A 212 -1.46 21.99 13.02
CA ILE A 212 -1.56 21.51 11.65
C ILE A 212 -0.51 22.17 10.74
N SER A 213 0.06 21.39 9.83
CA SER A 213 1.00 21.87 8.82
C SER A 213 0.28 22.29 7.53
N PRO A 214 0.93 23.01 6.60
CA PRO A 214 0.38 23.24 5.26
C PRO A 214 -0.02 21.95 4.54
N ARG A 215 0.79 20.89 4.71
CA ARG A 215 0.52 19.55 4.16
C ARG A 215 -0.67 18.88 4.84
N GLY A 216 -0.91 19.17 6.13
CA GLY A 216 -2.11 18.80 6.87
C GLY A 216 -3.38 19.43 6.28
N TYR A 217 -3.33 20.73 5.96
CA TYR A 217 -4.46 21.40 5.28
C TYR A 217 -4.74 20.81 3.89
N GLU A 218 -3.70 20.56 3.09
CA GLU A 218 -3.87 19.88 1.79
C GLU A 218 -4.46 18.47 1.92
N PHE A 219 -4.09 17.77 2.99
CA PHE A 219 -4.59 16.44 3.30
C PHE A 219 -6.08 16.45 3.65
N LEU A 220 -6.53 17.40 4.47
CA LEU A 220 -7.94 17.54 4.86
C LEU A 220 -8.88 17.75 3.67
N LEU A 221 -8.39 18.37 2.60
CA LEU A 221 -9.17 18.67 1.40
C LEU A 221 -9.32 17.49 0.43
N GLN A 222 -8.66 16.36 0.69
CA GLN A 222 -8.73 15.20 -0.18
C GLN A 222 -9.93 14.32 0.16
N ASP A 223 -10.37 13.51 -0.80
CA ASP A 223 -11.36 12.47 -0.57
C ASP A 223 -10.86 11.44 0.45
N ILE A 224 -11.79 10.88 1.24
CA ILE A 224 -11.49 9.90 2.29
C ILE A 224 -10.65 8.72 1.79
N HIS A 225 -10.90 8.22 0.58
CA HIS A 225 -10.14 7.13 0.00
C HIS A 225 -8.68 7.49 -0.27
N VAL A 226 -8.42 8.74 -0.70
CA VAL A 226 -7.06 9.24 -0.93
C VAL A 226 -6.33 9.41 0.39
N GLN A 227 -7.04 9.93 1.40
CA GLN A 227 -6.53 10.07 2.76
C GLN A 227 -6.10 8.71 3.34
N MET A 228 -6.98 7.72 3.31
CA MET A 228 -6.69 6.35 3.79
C MET A 228 -5.53 5.71 3.02
N TRP A 229 -5.47 5.89 1.70
CA TRP A 229 -4.37 5.34 0.90
C TRP A 229 -3.02 5.97 1.24
N ARG A 230 -2.97 7.28 1.51
CA ARG A 230 -1.73 7.93 1.99
C ARG A 230 -1.23 7.32 3.29
N PHE A 231 -2.14 6.92 4.19
CA PHE A 231 -1.78 6.23 5.42
C PHE A 231 -1.16 4.87 5.13
N ALA A 232 -1.82 4.05 4.30
CA ALA A 232 -1.26 2.76 3.88
C ALA A 232 0.12 2.92 3.20
N GLN A 233 0.31 3.97 2.39
CA GLN A 233 1.59 4.26 1.74
C GLN A 233 2.69 4.66 2.72
N GLU A 234 2.38 5.37 3.80
CA GLU A 234 3.36 5.68 4.85
C GLU A 234 3.84 4.40 5.54
N TYR A 235 2.95 3.45 5.82
CA TYR A 235 3.33 2.14 6.35
C TYR A 235 4.20 1.35 5.37
N ILE A 236 3.91 1.40 4.06
CA ILE A 236 4.73 0.73 3.03
C ILE A 236 6.11 1.42 2.89
N SER A 237 6.16 2.75 2.93
CA SER A 237 7.38 3.54 2.70
C SER A 237 8.27 3.61 3.96
N GLY A 238 7.66 3.53 5.14
CA GLY A 238 8.34 3.51 6.43
C GLY A 238 9.28 2.31 6.60
N ALA A 239 9.11 1.26 5.80
CA ALA A 239 9.99 0.09 5.74
C ALA A 239 11.46 0.37 5.42
N GLY A 240 11.78 1.55 4.87
CA GLY A 240 13.15 1.96 4.51
C GLY A 240 13.80 2.96 5.46
N ALA A 241 13.11 3.43 6.50
CA ALA A 241 13.66 4.38 7.48
C ALA A 241 14.46 3.62 8.55
N SER A 242 15.70 4.06 8.81
CA SER A 242 16.60 3.42 9.78
C SER A 242 15.99 3.42 11.20
N VAL A 243 16.07 2.26 11.85
CA VAL A 243 15.60 1.97 13.23
C VAL A 243 16.11 2.99 14.26
N ASP A 244 17.25 3.63 14.02
CA ASP A 244 17.95 4.48 14.98
C ASP A 244 17.57 5.97 14.93
N ALA A 245 16.63 6.39 14.07
CA ALA A 245 16.45 7.81 13.73
C ALA A 245 15.03 8.38 13.91
N THR A 246 14.13 7.75 14.67
CA THR A 246 12.73 8.23 14.74
C THR A 246 12.26 8.48 16.17
N PRO A 247 12.06 9.76 16.57
CA PRO A 247 11.26 10.09 17.75
C PRO A 247 9.79 9.75 17.48
N GLY A 248 9.10 9.18 18.46
CA GLY A 248 7.64 9.00 18.43
C GLY A 248 7.16 7.61 17.99
N GLY A 249 7.41 6.59 18.82
CA GLY A 249 6.56 5.40 19.06
C GLY A 249 6.05 4.50 17.91
N LEU A 250 6.15 4.90 16.65
CA LEU A 250 5.49 4.22 15.54
C LEU A 250 6.30 2.99 15.10
N ARG A 251 5.60 1.88 14.96
CA ARG A 251 6.21 0.60 14.61
C ARG A 251 6.70 0.63 13.16
N HIS A 252 7.85 0.04 12.93
CA HIS A 252 8.40 -0.14 11.58
C HIS A 252 8.07 -1.55 11.10
N PHE A 253 7.46 -1.64 9.93
CA PHE A 253 7.12 -2.90 9.28
C PHE A 253 7.87 -3.00 7.96
N SER A 254 8.27 -4.21 7.57
CA SER A 254 8.81 -4.42 6.24
C SER A 254 7.72 -4.18 5.19
N ALA A 255 8.10 -3.68 4.01
CA ALA A 255 7.13 -3.45 2.92
C ALA A 255 6.45 -4.77 2.51
N GLU A 256 7.14 -5.91 2.64
CA GLU A 256 6.59 -7.23 2.41
C GLU A 256 5.48 -7.56 3.40
N THR A 257 5.70 -7.36 4.70
CA THR A 257 4.70 -7.58 5.75
C THR A 257 3.45 -6.74 5.50
N VAL A 258 3.62 -5.45 5.21
CA VAL A 258 2.49 -4.52 4.97
C VAL A 258 1.72 -4.91 3.72
N LEU A 259 2.41 -5.20 2.60
CA LEU A 259 1.75 -5.60 1.36
C LEU A 259 1.04 -6.95 1.49
N LYS A 260 1.66 -7.92 2.16
CA LYS A 260 1.04 -9.22 2.46
C LYS A 260 -0.25 -9.02 3.25
N PHE A 261 -0.22 -8.20 4.31
CA PHE A 261 -1.39 -7.87 5.11
C PHE A 261 -2.49 -7.20 4.29
N LEU A 262 -2.16 -6.18 3.48
CA LEU A 262 -3.13 -5.50 2.61
C LEU A 262 -3.77 -6.44 1.58
N PHE A 263 -2.97 -7.32 0.96
CA PHE A 263 -3.51 -8.35 0.08
C PHE A 263 -4.41 -9.32 0.85
N GLN A 264 -4.05 -9.69 2.08
CA GLN A 264 -4.88 -10.54 2.91
C GLN A 264 -6.23 -9.88 3.24
N LEU A 265 -6.24 -8.60 3.59
CA LEU A 265 -7.47 -7.82 3.79
C LEU A 265 -8.34 -7.74 2.52
N SER A 266 -7.74 -7.72 1.33
CA SER A 266 -8.50 -7.69 0.06
C SER A 266 -9.38 -8.93 -0.17
N TYR A 267 -9.13 -10.03 0.56
CA TYR A 267 -9.98 -11.22 0.56
C TYR A 267 -11.13 -11.16 1.58
N CYS A 268 -11.17 -10.13 2.43
CA CYS A 268 -12.24 -9.95 3.39
C CYS A 268 -13.52 -9.45 2.73
N ARG A 269 -14.66 -9.80 3.33
CA ARG A 269 -15.98 -9.28 3.01
C ARG A 269 -16.54 -8.55 4.22
N VAL A 270 -17.18 -7.40 3.96
CA VAL A 270 -17.86 -6.64 5.00
C VAL A 270 -18.97 -7.50 5.61
N GLY A 271 -19.00 -7.57 6.95
CA GLY A 271 -19.96 -8.37 7.70
C GLY A 271 -19.58 -9.84 7.92
N GLU A 272 -18.41 -10.30 7.45
CA GLU A 272 -17.86 -11.60 7.82
C GLU A 272 -16.81 -11.48 8.94
N ASP A 273 -16.78 -12.47 9.83
CA ASP A 273 -15.82 -12.54 10.94
C ASP A 273 -14.52 -13.22 10.50
N TYR A 274 -13.39 -12.60 10.83
CA TYR A 274 -12.05 -13.11 10.51
C TYR A 274 -11.20 -13.29 11.78
N PRO A 275 -10.53 -14.45 11.95
CA PRO A 275 -9.78 -14.73 13.16
C PRO A 275 -8.49 -13.90 13.23
N VAL A 276 -8.33 -13.11 14.29
CA VAL A 276 -7.09 -12.35 14.57
C VAL A 276 -5.90 -13.29 14.77
N ASP A 277 -6.13 -14.47 15.36
CA ASP A 277 -5.10 -15.49 15.59
C ASP A 277 -4.51 -16.08 14.29
N ALA A 278 -5.15 -15.86 13.13
CA ALA A 278 -4.61 -16.28 11.84
C ALA A 278 -3.52 -15.34 11.31
N LEU A 279 -3.40 -14.14 11.90
CA LEU A 279 -2.37 -13.17 11.56
C LEU A 279 -1.09 -13.46 12.36
N SER A 280 0.06 -13.26 11.73
CA SER A 280 1.36 -13.23 12.40
C SER A 280 1.43 -12.08 13.41
N HIS A 281 2.42 -12.12 14.31
CA HIS A 281 2.57 -11.07 15.32
C HIS A 281 2.67 -9.67 14.71
N GLU A 282 3.51 -9.49 13.68
CA GLU A 282 3.64 -8.19 13.01
C GLU A 282 2.33 -7.73 12.35
N GLU A 283 1.60 -8.66 11.73
CA GLU A 283 0.30 -8.36 11.11
C GLU A 283 -0.77 -8.00 12.14
N GLN A 284 -0.75 -8.60 13.34
CA GLN A 284 -1.64 -8.21 14.45
C GLN A 284 -1.33 -6.80 14.97
N LEU A 285 -0.04 -6.43 15.02
CA LEU A 285 0.35 -5.08 15.41
C LEU A 285 -0.08 -4.05 14.36
N LEU A 286 0.04 -4.38 13.08
CA LEU A 286 -0.45 -3.56 11.98
C LEU A 286 -1.98 -3.45 11.99
N LEU A 287 -2.68 -4.54 12.32
CA LEU A 287 -4.13 -4.54 12.54
C LEU A 287 -4.51 -3.58 13.67
N ASP A 288 -3.81 -3.62 14.80
CA ASP A 288 -4.08 -2.72 15.93
C ASP A 288 -3.94 -1.24 15.52
N ASP A 289 -2.91 -0.92 14.75
CA ASP A 289 -2.73 0.43 14.20
C ASP A 289 -3.90 0.80 13.28
N PHE A 290 -4.30 -0.08 12.36
CA PHE A 290 -5.44 0.17 11.45
C PHE A 290 -6.77 0.33 12.20
N VAL A 291 -6.96 -0.36 13.33
CA VAL A 291 -8.14 -0.19 14.20
C VAL A 291 -8.13 1.19 14.86
N GLU A 292 -6.98 1.68 15.31
CA GLU A 292 -6.85 3.01 15.91
C GLU A 292 -7.20 4.13 14.92
N PHE A 293 -6.83 3.97 13.65
CA PHE A 293 -7.23 4.90 12.59
C PHE A 293 -8.67 4.69 12.09
N GLY A 294 -9.40 3.70 12.60
CA GLY A 294 -10.76 3.41 12.13
C GLY A 294 -10.83 2.81 10.72
N PHE A 295 -9.75 2.18 10.24
CA PHE A 295 -9.72 1.48 8.96
C PHE A 295 -10.26 0.06 9.05
N ILE A 296 -10.22 -0.54 10.24
CA ILE A 296 -10.72 -1.88 10.50
C ILE A 296 -11.53 -1.87 11.77
N TYR A 297 -12.69 -2.50 11.75
CA TYR A 297 -13.48 -2.77 12.94
C TYR A 297 -12.99 -4.04 13.62
N ARG A 298 -12.71 -3.96 14.93
CA ARG A 298 -12.35 -5.11 15.76
C ARG A 298 -13.37 -5.29 16.86
N ARG A 299 -13.99 -6.46 16.89
CA ARG A 299 -14.83 -6.91 18.01
C ARG A 299 -13.94 -7.45 19.12
N TYR A 300 -14.02 -6.86 20.30
CA TYR A 300 -13.39 -7.42 21.49
C TYR A 300 -14.40 -8.37 22.15
N CYS A 301 -14.06 -9.65 22.28
CA CYS A 301 -14.87 -10.55 23.10
C CYS A 301 -14.85 -10.01 24.53
N SER A 302 -15.99 -9.55 25.03
CA SER A 302 -16.20 -9.36 26.45
C SER A 302 -16.08 -10.74 27.12
N LEU A 303 -15.02 -10.91 27.92
CA LEU A 303 -14.83 -12.07 28.79
C LEU A 303 -15.93 -12.13 29.86
#